data_AF-A0A1J3HWW7-F1
#
_entry.id   AF-A0A1J3HWW7-F1
#
_cell.length_a   1.000
_cell.length_b   1.000
_cell.length_c   1.000
_cell.angle_alpha   90.00
_cell.angle_beta   90.00
_cell.angle_gamma   90.00
#
_symmetry.space_group_name_H-M   'P 1'
#
loop_
_entity.id
_entity.type
_entity.pdbx_description
1 polymer ?
#
loop_
_entity_poly.entity_id
_entity_poly.type
_entity_poly.pdbx_seq_one_letter_code
_entity_poly.pdbx_strand_id
1 'polypeptide(L)' 'ETPIRRLQRNSSNVEIWSDDKKENRLYVVLISLHGLVRGENMELGSDSDTGGQVKYVVELARALAKMPGVYRVDLFT' A
#
# COMPACT_ATOMS: atom_id res chain seq x y z
N GLU A 1 26.69 -10.80 -22.91
CA GLU A 1 25.58 -9.83 -23.07
C GLU A 1 24.33 -10.44 -22.46
N THR A 2 23.71 -9.78 -21.48
CA THR A 2 22.59 -10.35 -20.71
C THR A 2 21.27 -9.76 -21.23
N PRO A 3 20.23 -10.57 -21.53
CA PRO A 3 19.03 -10.05 -22.15
C PRO A 3 18.18 -9.30 -21.11
N ILE A 4 17.86 -8.04 -21.41
CA ILE A 4 17.00 -7.19 -20.58
C ILE A 4 15.57 -7.75 -20.66
N ARG A 5 15.10 -8.40 -19.59
CA ARG A 5 13.69 -8.81 -19.47
C ARG A 5 12.83 -7.55 -19.30
N ARG A 6 12.03 -7.26 -20.32
CA ARG A 6 11.03 -6.18 -20.31
C ARG A 6 9.94 -6.57 -19.31
N LEU A 7 9.89 -5.88 -18.17
CA LEU A 7 8.84 -6.04 -17.17
C LEU A 7 7.50 -5.66 -17.83
N GLN A 8 6.66 -6.66 -18.13
CA GLN A 8 5.28 -6.39 -18.54
C GLN A 8 4.55 -5.79 -17.34
N ARG A 9 4.31 -4.47 -17.40
CA ARG A 9 3.29 -3.84 -16.54
C ARG A 9 1.95 -4.39 -16.99
N ASN A 10 1.33 -5.22 -16.16
CA ASN A 10 -0.09 -5.53 -16.29
C ASN A 10 -0.85 -4.22 -16.14
N SER A 11 -1.33 -3.68 -17.25
CA SER A 11 -2.25 -2.55 -17.28
C SER A 11 -3.60 -3.06 -16.79
N SER A 12 -3.81 -3.09 -15.47
CA SER A 12 -5.17 -3.20 -14.94
C SER A 12 -5.94 -1.98 -15.45
N ASN A 13 -7.00 -2.21 -16.21
CA ASN A 13 -7.94 -1.17 -16.63
C ASN A 13 -8.68 -0.69 -15.38
N VAL A 14 -8.02 0.16 -14.60
CA VAL A 14 -8.64 0.88 -13.50
C VAL A 14 -9.49 1.94 -14.17
N GLU A 15 -10.80 1.73 -14.22
CA GLU A 15 -11.73 2.84 -14.45
C GLU A 15 -11.45 3.86 -13.35
N ILE A 16 -10.69 4.90 -13.70
CA ILE A 16 -10.42 6.04 -12.83
C ILE A 16 -11.75 6.76 -12.71
N TRP A 17 -12.31 6.73 -11.51
CA TRP A 17 -13.65 7.23 -11.22
C TRP A 17 -13.83 8.65 -11.75
N SER A 18 -14.97 8.86 -12.40
CA SER A 18 -15.30 10.08 -13.13
C SER A 18 -15.15 11.32 -12.26
N ASP A 19 -14.61 12.37 -12.88
CA ASP A 19 -14.23 13.67 -12.35
C ASP A 19 -15.43 14.55 -11.96
N ASP A 20 -16.45 13.94 -11.32
CA ASP A 20 -17.62 14.66 -10.82
C ASP A 20 -17.26 15.31 -9.49
N LYS A 21 -16.95 16.60 -9.61
CA LYS A 21 -16.48 17.51 -8.57
C LYS A 21 -17.39 17.55 -7.35
N LYS A 22 -17.07 16.74 -6.36
CA LYS A 22 -17.47 16.94 -4.96
C LYS A 22 -16.43 16.30 -4.07
N GLU A 23 -15.46 17.07 -3.59
CA GLU A 23 -14.49 16.70 -2.52
C GLU A 23 -14.29 15.19 -2.32
N ASN A 24 -13.96 14.44 -3.38
CA ASN A 24 -13.96 12.99 -3.32
C ASN A 24 -12.72 12.56 -2.54
N ARG A 25 -12.87 12.47 -1.22
CA ARG A 25 -11.80 12.04 -0.35
C ARG A 25 -11.78 10.51 -0.38
N LEU A 26 -10.73 9.95 -0.97
CA LEU A 26 -10.53 8.51 -1.15
C LEU A 26 -10.42 7.81 0.20
N TYR A 27 -11.23 6.78 0.41
CA TYR A 27 -11.03 5.83 1.49
C TYR A 27 -10.32 4.59 0.94
N VAL A 28 -9.13 4.32 1.45
CA VAL A 28 -8.27 3.22 0.97
C VAL A 28 -8.21 2.14 2.04
N VAL A 29 -8.45 0.89 1.64
CA VAL A 29 -8.31 -0.28 2.50
C VAL A 29 -7.15 -1.14 1.97
N LEU A 30 -6.14 -1.34 2.80
CA LEU A 30 -5.02 -2.23 2.55
C LEU A 30 -5.23 -3.52 3.34
N ILE A 31 -5.18 -4.66 2.67
CA ILE A 31 -5.30 -5.98 3.31
C ILE A 31 -3.97 -6.72 3.11
N SER A 32 -3.28 -6.99 4.21
CA SER A 32 -2.05 -7.79 4.25
C SER A 32 -2.39 -9.16 4.83
N LEU A 33 -2.48 -10.20 4.00
CA LEU A 33 -2.84 -11.55 4.47
C LEU A 33 -1.80 -12.23 5.38
N HIS A 34 -0.61 -11.63 5.52
CA HIS A 34 0.53 -12.24 6.20
C HIS A 34 1.27 -11.24 7.09
N GLY A 35 1.89 -11.78 8.13
CA GLY A 35 2.74 -11.06 9.08
C GLY A 35 1.95 -10.40 10.22
N LEU A 36 2.64 -10.12 11.34
CA LEU A 36 2.11 -9.30 12.41
C LEU A 36 2.44 -7.83 12.14
N VAL A 37 1.46 -7.04 11.71
CA VAL A 37 1.64 -5.60 11.53
C VAL A 37 1.31 -4.84 12.82
N ARG A 38 2.29 -4.12 13.36
CA ARG A 38 2.08 -3.17 14.47
C ARG A 38 2.36 -1.74 14.02
N GLY A 39 1.48 -0.80 14.40
CA GLY A 39 1.61 0.62 14.06
C GLY A 39 2.73 1.35 14.81
N GLU A 40 3.13 0.82 15.97
CA GLU A 40 4.21 1.30 16.82
C GLU A 40 5.01 0.10 17.37
N ASN A 41 6.29 0.31 17.68
CA ASN A 41 7.18 -0.74 18.22
C ASN A 41 7.14 -2.05 17.39
N MET A 42 7.36 -1.93 16.08
CA MET A 42 7.43 -3.10 15.19
C MET A 42 8.54 -4.05 15.65
N GLU A 43 8.20 -5.32 15.85
CA GLU A 43 9.13 -6.41 16.20
C GLU A 43 9.91 -6.86 14.96
N LEU A 44 10.62 -5.92 14.33
CA LEU A 44 11.36 -6.16 13.08
C LEU A 44 12.43 -7.23 13.33
N GLY A 45 12.40 -8.31 12.55
CA GLY A 45 13.32 -9.45 12.63
C GLY A 45 12.91 -10.54 13.61
N SER A 46 11.69 -10.50 14.16
CA SER A 46 11.17 -11.54 15.07
C SER A 46 10.81 -12.83 14.33
N ASP A 47 10.22 -12.73 13.14
CA ASP A 47 9.98 -13.85 12.22
C ASP A 47 10.36 -13.46 10.77
N SER A 48 10.24 -14.41 9.83
CA SER A 48 10.56 -14.19 8.41
C SER A 48 9.67 -13.13 7.75
N ASP A 49 8.48 -12.90 8.29
CA ASP A 49 7.42 -12.08 7.71
C ASP A 49 7.39 -10.67 8.33
N THR A 50 7.92 -10.49 9.55
CA THR A 50 8.13 -9.23 10.29
C THR A 50 9.47 -8.62 9.94
N GLY A 51 9.74 -8.49 8.64
CA GLY A 51 10.96 -7.87 8.13
C GLY A 51 10.68 -6.58 7.37
N GLY A 52 11.33 -6.44 6.20
CA GLY A 52 11.13 -5.30 5.31
C GLY A 52 9.70 -5.17 4.77
N GLN A 53 8.96 -6.29 4.66
CA GLN A 53 7.59 -6.30 4.13
C GLN A 53 6.61 -5.57 5.07
N VAL A 54 6.61 -5.90 6.37
CA VAL A 54 5.76 -5.20 7.36
C VAL A 54 6.10 -3.71 7.40
N LYS A 55 7.38 -3.36 7.39
CA LYS A 55 7.82 -1.96 7.36
C LYS A 55 7.32 -1.22 6.12
N TYR A 56 7.45 -1.85 4.94
CA TYR A 56 7.00 -1.27 3.68
C TYR A 56 5.49 -0.97 3.68
N VAL A 57 4.66 -1.90 4.14
CA VAL A 57 3.20 -1.72 4.12
C VAL A 57 2.76 -0.61 5.08
N VAL A 58 3.39 -0.50 6.27
CA VAL A 58 3.11 0.59 7.21
C VAL A 58 3.55 1.94 6.66
N GLU A 59 4.73 2.03 6.05
CA GLU A 59 5.22 3.27 5.43
C GLU A 59 4.36 3.67 4.23
N LEU A 60 3.91 2.72 3.42
CA LEU A 60 2.98 2.94 2.31
C LEU A 60 1.65 3.49 2.81
N ALA A 61 1.05 2.87 3.83
CA ALA A 61 -0.22 3.33 4.41
C ALA A 61 -0.11 4.78 4.92
N ARG A 62 0.99 5.10 5.61
CA ARG A 62 1.28 6.46 6.10
C ARG A 62 1.51 7.46 4.97
N ALA A 63 2.18 7.06 3.89
CA ALA A 63 2.39 7.92 2.74
C ALA A 63 1.07 8.23 2.03
N LEU A 64 0.25 7.20 1.78
CA LEU A 64 -1.08 7.34 1.17
C LEU A 64 -1.99 8.25 2.01
N ALA A 65 -2.00 8.10 3.33
CA ALA A 65 -2.80 8.93 4.23
C ALA A 65 -2.42 10.43 4.20
N LYS A 66 -1.21 10.78 3.74
CA LYS A 66 -0.76 12.17 3.59
C LYS A 66 -1.04 12.76 2.21
N MET A 67 -1.51 11.96 1.25
CA MET A 67 -1.75 12.44 -0.11
C MET A 67 -2.99 13.35 -0.16
N PRO A 68 -2.93 14.48 -0.88
CA PRO A 68 -4.11 15.29 -1.15
C PRO A 68 -5.22 14.44 -1.78
N GLY A 69 -6.43 14.56 -1.25
CA GLY A 69 -7.58 13.78 -1.72
C GLY A 69 -7.73 12.40 -1.09
N VAL A 70 -6.86 11.98 -0.17
CA VAL A 70 -7.08 10.77 0.65
C VAL A 70 -7.74 11.17 1.97
N TYR A 71 -8.90 10.59 2.26
CA TYR A 71 -9.62 10.78 3.52
C TYR A 71 -8.99 9.99 4.66
N ARG A 72 -8.74 8.70 4.39
CA ARG A 72 -8.43 7.69 5.39
C ARG A 72 -7.80 6.48 4.71
N VAL A 73 -6.85 5.88 5.41
CA VAL A 73 -6.26 4.60 5.03
C VAL A 73 -6.39 3.66 6.21
N ASP A 74 -7.03 2.52 6.02
CA ASP A 74 -7.04 1.42 6.99
C ASP A 74 -6.15 0.29 6.48
N LEU A 75 -5.34 -0.27 7.38
CA LEU A 75 -4.51 -1.44 7.11
C LEU A 75 -4.99 -2.58 8.00
N PHE A 76 -5.54 -3.62 7.36
CA PHE A 76 -5.91 -4.87 8.02
C PHE A 76 -4.85 -5.92 7.75
N THR A 77 -4.55 -6.70 8.77
CA THR A 77 -3.61 -7.81 8.73
C THR A 77 -4.20 -9.02 9.40
#